data_AF-A0ABD5WL65-F1
#
_entry.id   AF-A0ABD5WL65-F1
#
_cell.length_a   1.000
_cell.length_b   1.000
_cell.length_c   1.000
_cell.angle_alpha   90.00
_cell.angle_beta   90.00
_cell.angle_gamma   90.00
#
_symmetry.space_group_name_H-M   'P 1'
#
loop_
_entity.id
_entity.type
_entity.pdbx_description
1 polymer ?
#
loop_
_entity_poly.entity_id
_entity_poly.type
_entity_poly.pdbx_seq_one_letter_code
_entity_poly.pdbx_strand_id
1 'polypeptide(L)'
;MSTNATVSGRPIFAAVAVIVVLLAGGIGAIVGASGQKRAVSMDLLGVVSFQMSPVSMAAFGMLVTAGVLALLFGLVTLASRYDDADERA
;
A
#
# COMPACT_ATOMS: atom_id res chain seq x y z
N MET A 1 14.79 -31.55 22.63
CA MET A 1 13.36 -31.31 22.34
C MET A 1 13.27 -29.97 21.63
N SER A 2 13.33 -29.98 20.28
CA SER A 2 13.34 -28.76 19.47
C SER A 2 11.92 -28.50 19.00
N THR A 3 11.25 -27.54 19.63
CA THR A 3 9.90 -27.11 19.25
C THR A 3 9.96 -26.49 17.84
N ASN A 4 9.42 -27.18 16.84
CA ASN A 4 9.17 -26.59 15.52
C ASN A 4 8.10 -25.52 15.69
N ALA A 5 8.51 -24.28 15.93
CA ALA A 5 7.62 -23.14 15.95
C ALA A 5 7.17 -22.86 14.51
N THR A 6 5.96 -23.27 14.15
CA THR A 6 5.33 -22.89 12.89
C THR A 6 5.09 -21.37 12.93
N VAL A 7 5.98 -20.60 12.34
CA VAL A 7 5.82 -19.14 12.26
C VAL A 7 4.63 -18.86 11.35
N SER A 8 3.61 -18.20 11.89
CA SER A 8 2.49 -17.70 11.08
C SER A 8 3.02 -16.76 9.99
N GLY A 9 2.64 -16.97 8.73
CA GLY A 9 3.05 -16.09 7.62
C GLY A 9 2.47 -14.68 7.72
N ARG A 10 1.38 -14.50 8.47
CA ARG A 10 0.64 -13.23 8.59
C ARG A 10 1.50 -12.03 9.04
N PRO A 11 2.30 -12.12 10.13
CA PRO A 11 3.22 -11.04 10.52
C PRO A 11 4.29 -10.74 9.48
N ILE A 12 4.77 -11.74 8.73
CA ILE A 12 5.79 -11.54 7.69
C ILE A 12 5.19 -10.72 6.54
N PHE A 13 4.00 -11.10 6.06
CA PHE A 13 3.30 -10.34 5.02
C PHE A 13 2.97 -8.91 5.47
N ALA A 14 2.58 -8.71 6.72
CA ALA A 14 2.34 -7.39 7.28
C ALA A 14 3.62 -6.53 7.30
N ALA A 15 4.74 -7.10 7.73
CA ALA A 15 6.03 -6.40 7.73
C ALA A 15 6.46 -6.01 6.30
N VAL A 16 6.33 -6.92 5.34
CA VAL A 16 6.63 -6.65 3.92
C VAL A 16 5.73 -5.55 3.38
N ALA A 17 4.43 -5.58 3.66
CA ALA A 17 3.50 -4.55 3.22
C ALA A 17 3.90 -3.16 3.75
N VAL A 18 4.26 -3.07 5.03
CA VAL A 18 4.74 -1.81 5.64
C VAL A 18 6.01 -1.32 4.94
N ILE A 19 6.98 -2.20 4.69
CA ILE A 19 8.22 -1.83 3.98
C ILE A 19 7.91 -1.29 2.59
N VAL A 20 7.03 -1.96 1.83
CA VAL A 20 6.65 -1.52 0.49
C VAL A 20 5.97 -0.15 0.52
N VAL A 21 5.09 0.10 1.49
CA VAL A 21 4.45 1.41 1.67
C VAL A 21 5.48 2.49 1.99
N LEU A 22 6.45 2.22 2.88
CA LEU A 22 7.51 3.16 3.21
C LEU A 22 8.40 3.46 2.00
N LEU A 23 8.73 2.46 1.18
CA LEU A 23 9.49 2.64 -0.05
C LEU A 23 8.72 3.50 -1.06
N ALA A 24 7.42 3.25 -1.24
CA ALA A 24 6.57 4.06 -2.10
C ALA A 24 6.51 5.52 -1.63
N GLY A 25 6.42 5.75 -0.32
CA GLY A 25 6.51 7.08 0.28
C GLY A 25 7.85 7.76 0.03
N GLY A 26 8.95 7.03 0.20
CA GLY A 26 10.30 7.53 -0.07
C GLY A 26 10.49 7.93 -1.53
N ILE A 27 10.05 7.09 -2.47
CA ILE A 27 10.07 7.39 -3.91
C ILE A 27 9.19 8.62 -4.19
N GLY A 28 7.99 8.69 -3.62
CA GLY A 28 7.11 9.85 -3.72
C GLY A 28 7.77 11.14 -3.23
N ALA A 29 8.47 11.10 -2.10
CA ALA A 29 9.21 12.24 -1.58
C ALA A 29 10.29 12.73 -2.56
N ILE A 30 11.05 11.80 -3.16
CA ILE A 30 12.09 12.11 -4.16
C ILE A 30 11.45 12.73 -5.41
N VAL A 31 10.31 12.20 -5.87
CA VAL A 31 9.56 12.75 -7.00
C VAL A 31 9.06 14.17 -6.70
N GLY A 32 8.49 14.40 -5.51
CA GLY A 32 8.04 15.72 -5.10
C GLY A 32 9.19 16.72 -4.88
N ALA A 33 10.40 16.27 -4.57
CA ALA A 33 11.58 17.11 -4.45
C ALA A 33 12.21 17.46 -5.80
N SER A 34 12.17 16.53 -6.76
CA SER A 34 12.77 16.65 -8.10
C SER A 34 11.84 17.28 -9.14
N GLY A 35 10.53 17.38 -8.86
CA GLY A 35 9.55 18.01 -9.74
C GLY A 35 9.91 19.45 -10.11
N GLN A 36 10.38 19.65 -11.34
CA GLN A 36 10.89 20.93 -11.87
C GLN A 36 9.87 22.07 -11.94
N LYS A 37 8.60 21.83 -11.58
CA LYS A 37 7.54 22.84 -11.56
C LYS A 37 6.74 22.75 -10.25
N ARG A 38 7.34 23.18 -9.14
CA ARG A 38 6.66 23.28 -7.83
C ARG A 38 5.37 24.13 -7.86
N ALA A 39 5.22 24.99 -8.86
CA ALA A 39 4.05 25.85 -9.05
C ALA A 39 2.93 25.25 -9.91
N VAL A 40 3.08 24.03 -10.43
CA VAL A 40 2.01 23.37 -11.20
C VAL A 40 1.21 22.49 -10.26
N SER A 41 -0.08 22.81 -10.15
CA SER A 41 -1.08 21.97 -9.48
C SER A 41 -1.14 20.62 -10.19
N MET A 42 -1.00 19.53 -9.44
CA MET A 42 -1.30 18.20 -9.95
C MET A 42 -2.78 17.93 -9.70
N ASP A 43 -3.51 17.65 -10.78
CA ASP A 43 -4.92 17.33 -10.70
C ASP A 43 -5.11 15.81 -10.66
N LEU A 44 -5.66 15.33 -9.55
CA LEU A 44 -5.88 13.91 -9.32
C LEU A 44 -7.26 13.54 -9.84
N LEU A 45 -7.29 13.01 -11.06
CA LEU A 45 -8.51 12.55 -11.75
C LEU A 45 -9.61 13.64 -11.86
N GLY A 46 -9.25 14.92 -11.74
CA GLY A 46 -10.20 16.05 -11.73
C GLY A 46 -10.99 16.20 -10.42
N VAL A 47 -10.64 15.45 -9.37
CA VAL A 47 -11.36 15.42 -8.09
C VAL A 47 -10.58 16.15 -7.00
N VAL A 48 -9.25 16.05 -7.01
CA VAL A 48 -8.38 16.64 -5.98
C VAL A 48 -7.19 17.30 -6.62
N SER A 49 -7.08 18.63 -6.51
CA SER A 49 -5.88 19.36 -6.90
C SER A 49 -4.95 19.57 -5.71
N PHE A 50 -3.68 19.21 -5.82
CA PHE A 50 -2.68 19.51 -4.80
C PHE A 50 -1.36 19.99 -5.40
N GLN A 51 -0.62 20.79 -4.63
CA GLN A 51 0.73 21.20 -5.02
C GLN A 51 1.68 20.02 -4.98
N MET A 52 2.54 19.92 -5.99
CA MET A 52 3.57 18.88 -6.09
C MET A 52 4.72 19.18 -5.11
N SER A 53 4.47 18.88 -3.83
CA SER A 53 5.46 18.99 -2.74
C SER A 53 6.00 17.61 -2.34
N PRO A 54 7.22 17.53 -1.76
CA PRO A 54 7.78 16.27 -1.27
C PRO A 54 6.83 15.53 -0.32
N VAL A 55 6.22 16.24 0.63
CA VAL A 55 5.31 15.64 1.61
C VAL A 55 4.03 15.13 0.95
N SER A 56 3.43 15.91 0.05
CA SER A 56 2.21 15.49 -0.65
C SER A 56 2.44 14.27 -1.55
N MET A 57 3.59 14.20 -2.22
CA MET A 57 3.90 13.08 -3.11
C MET A 57 4.29 11.83 -2.32
N ALA A 58 4.95 11.97 -1.17
CA ALA A 58 5.17 10.87 -0.24
C ALA A 58 3.85 10.31 0.30
N ALA A 59 2.96 11.18 0.77
CA ALA A 59 1.63 10.79 1.25
C ALA A 59 0.81 10.12 0.15
N PHE A 60 0.83 10.67 -1.07
CA PHE A 60 0.18 10.07 -2.23
C PHE A 60 0.71 8.66 -2.50
N GLY A 61 2.03 8.48 -2.60
CA GLY A 61 2.65 7.17 -2.80
C GLY A 61 2.26 6.17 -1.72
N MET A 62 2.32 6.58 -0.44
CA MET A 62 1.92 5.72 0.68
C MET A 62 0.45 5.33 0.62
N LEU A 63 -0.46 6.29 0.39
CA LEU A 63 -1.89 6.04 0.37
C LEU A 63 -2.32 5.16 -0.80
N VAL A 64 -1.78 5.42 -1.99
CA VAL A 64 -2.08 4.61 -3.18
C VAL A 64 -1.57 3.19 -2.98
N THR A 65 -0.32 3.01 -2.56
CA THR A 65 0.24 1.68 -2.33
C THR A 65 -0.49 0.94 -1.21
N ALA A 66 -0.79 1.58 -0.09
CA ALA A 66 -1.56 0.98 0.99
C ALA A 66 -2.97 0.60 0.54
N GLY A 67 -3.63 1.46 -0.25
CA GLY A 67 -4.96 1.20 -0.81
C GLY A 67 -4.97 0.00 -1.75
N VAL A 68 -3.98 -0.11 -2.64
CA VAL A 68 -3.85 -1.27 -3.55
C VAL A 68 -3.60 -2.55 -2.75
N LEU A 69 -2.68 -2.54 -1.78
CA LEU A 69 -2.41 -3.71 -0.95
C LEU A 69 -3.64 -4.13 -0.13
N ALA A 70 -4.34 -3.16 0.47
CA ALA A 70 -5.57 -3.40 1.21
C ALA A 70 -6.68 -3.97 0.31
N LEU A 71 -6.80 -3.49 -0.93
CA LEU A 71 -7.74 -4.02 -1.91
C LEU A 71 -7.41 -5.47 -2.24
N LEU A 72 -6.16 -5.78 -2.58
CA LEU A 72 -5.75 -7.15 -2.94
C LEU A 72 -5.91 -8.11 -1.77
N PHE A 73 -5.43 -7.76 -0.58
CA PHE A 73 -5.60 -8.59 0.61
C PHE A 73 -7.06 -8.71 1.03
N GLY A 74 -7.84 -7.65 0.86
CA GLY A 74 -9.29 -7.66 1.07
C GLY A 74 -9.98 -8.64 0.14
N LEU A 75 -9.67 -8.61 -1.16
CA LEU A 75 -10.21 -9.53 -2.16
C LEU A 75 -9.82 -10.98 -1.87
N VAL A 76 -8.56 -11.25 -1.53
CA VAL A 76 -8.12 -12.61 -1.15
C VAL A 76 -8.88 -13.10 0.08
N THR A 77 -9.00 -12.26 1.12
CA THR A 77 -9.76 -12.60 2.33
C THR A 77 -11.24 -12.86 2.00
N LEU A 78 -11.79 -12.10 1.05
CA LEU A 78 -13.16 -12.25 0.58
C LEU A 78 -13.37 -13.54 -0.22
N ALA A 79 -12.39 -13.96 -1.00
CA ALA A 79 -12.46 -15.21 -1.76
C ALA A 79 -12.34 -16.41 -0.83
N SER A 80 -11.36 -16.40 0.09
CA SER A 80 -11.12 -17.51 1.02
C SER A 80 -12.33 -17.84 1.90
N ARG A 81 -13.14 -16.84 2.28
CA ARG A 81 -14.38 -17.12 3.04
C ARG A 81 -15.44 -17.90 2.25
N TYR A 82 -15.43 -17.83 0.92
CA TYR A 82 -16.35 -18.60 0.07
C TYR A 82 -15.82 -20.00 -0.15
N ASP A 83 -14.50 -20.16 -0.37
CA ASP A 83 -13.86 -21.48 -0.45
C ASP A 83 -14.10 -22.29 0.84
N ASP A 84 -13.98 -21.66 2.01
CA ASP A 84 -14.26 -22.29 3.32
C ASP A 84 -15.74 -22.66 3.53
N ALA A 85 -16.66 -22.02 2.79
CA ALA A 85 -18.10 -22.24 2.92
C ALA A 85 -18.58 -23.41 2.03
N ASP A 86 -18.00 -23.57 0.85
CA ASP A 86 -18.30 -24.67 -0.06
C ASP A 86 -17.78 -26.03 0.47
N GLU A 87 -16.66 -26.06 1.22
CA GLU A 87 -16.12 -27.29 1.82
C GLU A 87 -16.99 -27.85 2.97
N ARG A 88 -17.93 -27.06 3.52
CA ARG A 88 -18.80 -27.44 4.65
C ARG A 88 -20.24 -27.78 4.27
N ALA A 89 -20.59 -27.69 2.98
CA ALA A 89 -21.91 -27.99 2.43
C ALA A 89 -21.96 -29.39 1.80
#